data_AF-A0AAE8MWV3-F1
#
_entry.id   AF-A0AAE8MWV3-F1
#
_cell.length_a   1.000
_cell.length_b   1.000
_cell.length_c   1.000
_cell.angle_alpha   90.00
_cell.angle_beta   90.00
_cell.angle_gamma   90.00
#
_symmetry.space_group_name_H-M   'P 1'
#
loop_
_entity.id
_entity.type
_entity.pdbx_description
1 polymer ?
#
loop_
_entity_poly.entity_id
_entity_poly.type
_entity_poly.pdbx_seq_one_letter_code
_entity_poly.pdbx_strand_id
1 'polypeptide(L)'
;MSTHQEESTGNPQPPPSISLSQIQALLKTKDDTSRFTGLALLKSVLDNSEGIRQDEETVVQLWSSISPKFLDRLIKTGSKTRCESSKKDTKEMLNLAVSVIHTFTRLLPDSSKREEALVRKVPSLTRAILHSSDETTELILQALVSITSFPEGAREFMEIEDISPLTEVAPTHPEALQVLSFAWLHAQNTSQDSAALRNKIDNTIQQLVSSFKGTDGVTLLEFLGSFLYHADPEVIPQHPKWLDGIISFIRRLVTSRPTPEARYAYTTLSSSLLQVYPTQASHLLFSPAPSEEKSLPFLLTNLVLIDIRSTCPTLLTDLNTPTYTRTSRRIASGYDILSSFIGFLLKSLDDDGPFVMDPDLLLKLQKSISETMFVTVEYLRDRWDASVAGAMGLHPDARSGQTHTSSGSRLTLAWDSADDSADDDPLVLAAVRAMAIWVREDESSALRKEATGLVDMLLELYKSSREKKLDFRPAVLVALEGLLDAKKGKELLLANDAWTILASDLLDIFRRTGTGNNEPEAARGIEIVRILLQIVETEDSGTKEAWMDVITHVAAWYGPETEQSATVYECQVAVLQLCASLLANSSPGMRKRYSHSTSAIFGIASQLRQKIGDDPTFREQLDDVLATIGPLR
;
A
#
# COMPACT_ATOMS: atom_id res chain seq x y z
N MET A 1 -79.90 -16.41 45.47
CA MET A 1 -78.63 -17.12 45.71
C MET A 1 -78.55 -18.23 44.67
N SER A 2 -78.21 -17.90 43.43
CA SER A 2 -76.87 -17.77 42.85
C SER A 2 -76.53 -19.03 42.06
N THR A 3 -76.99 -19.07 40.81
CA THR A 3 -76.52 -19.95 39.75
C THR A 3 -75.55 -19.14 38.89
N HIS A 4 -74.27 -19.50 38.93
CA HIS A 4 -73.24 -18.92 38.06
C HIS A 4 -73.40 -19.49 36.63
N GLN A 5 -73.51 -18.57 35.67
CA GLN A 5 -73.20 -18.80 34.26
C GLN A 5 -71.67 -18.84 34.10
N GLU A 6 -71.15 -19.87 33.44
CA GLU A 6 -69.83 -19.81 32.80
C GLU A 6 -70.01 -19.87 31.29
N GLU A 7 -69.60 -18.77 30.65
CA GLU A 7 -69.48 -18.59 29.22
C GLU A 7 -68.32 -19.45 28.68
N SER A 8 -68.64 -20.33 27.74
CA SER A 8 -67.68 -21.03 26.88
C SER A 8 -67.09 -20.02 25.90
N THR A 9 -65.94 -19.44 26.25
CA THR A 9 -65.10 -18.66 25.35
C THR A 9 -64.42 -19.57 24.33
N GLY A 10 -64.82 -19.44 23.07
CA GLY A 10 -64.13 -20.06 21.95
C GLY A 10 -62.73 -19.47 21.82
N ASN A 11 -61.71 -20.30 22.04
CA ASN A 11 -60.32 -19.93 21.78
C ASN A 11 -60.12 -19.74 20.26
N PRO A 12 -59.57 -18.62 19.80
CA PRO A 12 -59.21 -18.43 18.40
C PRO A 12 -58.05 -19.39 18.04
N GLN A 13 -58.23 -20.16 16.97
CA GLN A 13 -57.16 -20.97 16.38
C GLN A 13 -55.94 -20.07 16.06
N PRO A 14 -54.72 -20.47 16.44
CA PRO A 14 -53.52 -19.81 15.93
C PRO A 14 -53.45 -20.01 14.40
N PRO A 15 -52.91 -19.03 13.66
CA PRO A 15 -52.72 -19.15 12.21
C PRO A 15 -51.85 -20.39 11.88
N PRO A 16 -52.06 -21.03 10.72
CA PRO A 16 -51.38 -22.28 10.38
C PRO A 16 -49.86 -22.06 10.43
N SER A 17 -49.18 -22.86 11.25
CA SER A 17 -47.71 -22.94 11.24
C SER A 17 -47.26 -23.49 9.89
N ILE A 18 -46.77 -22.59 9.02
CA ILE A 18 -46.20 -22.96 7.72
C ILE A 18 -45.01 -23.88 7.98
N SER A 19 -45.10 -25.15 7.57
CA SER A 19 -44.00 -26.10 7.79
C SER A 19 -42.92 -25.95 6.73
N LEU A 20 -41.64 -26.06 7.12
CA LEU A 20 -40.50 -26.00 6.18
C LEU A 20 -40.62 -27.02 5.04
N SER A 21 -41.20 -28.19 5.33
CA SER A 21 -41.50 -29.23 4.34
C SER A 21 -42.50 -28.77 3.26
N GLN A 22 -43.50 -27.96 3.62
CA GLN A 22 -44.46 -27.40 2.66
C GLN A 22 -43.79 -26.37 1.75
N ILE A 23 -42.91 -25.52 2.30
CA ILE A 23 -42.13 -24.55 1.51
C ILE A 23 -41.23 -25.28 0.50
N GLN A 24 -40.49 -26.30 0.94
CA GLN A 24 -39.66 -27.11 0.04
C GLN A 24 -40.49 -27.79 -1.06
N ALA A 25 -41.67 -28.32 -0.73
CA ALA A 25 -42.57 -28.92 -1.71
C ALA A 25 -43.01 -27.90 -2.77
N LEU A 26 -43.40 -26.69 -2.36
CA LEU A 26 -43.79 -25.60 -3.27
C LEU A 26 -42.65 -25.20 -4.21
N LEU A 27 -41.42 -25.07 -3.69
CA LEU A 27 -40.24 -24.69 -4.48
C LEU A 27 -39.82 -25.77 -5.50
N LYS A 28 -40.04 -27.05 -5.19
CA LYS A 28 -39.70 -28.19 -6.05
C LYS A 28 -40.76 -28.50 -7.12
N THR A 29 -41.96 -27.92 -7.03
CA THR A 29 -43.02 -28.11 -8.04
C THR A 29 -42.60 -27.62 -9.43
N LYS A 30 -43.32 -28.02 -10.49
CA LYS A 30 -43.09 -27.54 -11.86
C LYS A 30 -43.78 -26.21 -12.19
N ASP A 31 -44.83 -25.88 -11.44
CA ASP A 31 -45.65 -24.69 -11.64
C ASP A 31 -44.96 -23.43 -11.09
N ASP A 32 -44.86 -22.39 -11.92
CA ASP A 32 -44.15 -21.16 -11.56
C ASP A 32 -44.92 -20.32 -10.53
N THR A 33 -46.25 -20.42 -10.49
CA THR A 33 -47.07 -19.73 -9.48
C THR A 33 -46.80 -20.33 -8.09
N SER A 34 -46.83 -21.65 -7.99
CA SER A 34 -46.53 -22.40 -6.77
C SER A 34 -45.11 -22.12 -6.27
N ARG A 35 -44.12 -22.06 -7.17
CA ARG A 35 -42.75 -21.66 -6.82
C ARG A 35 -42.64 -20.22 -6.35
N PHE A 36 -43.37 -19.30 -6.97
CA PHE A 36 -43.39 -17.89 -6.59
C PHE A 36 -43.97 -17.71 -5.19
N THR A 37 -45.11 -18.34 -4.90
CA THR A 37 -45.68 -18.38 -3.55
C THR A 37 -44.70 -19.03 -2.56
N GLY A 38 -44.03 -20.12 -2.95
CA GLY A 38 -42.98 -20.75 -2.15
C GLY A 38 -41.84 -19.80 -1.79
N LEU A 39 -41.37 -18.96 -2.73
CA LEU A 39 -40.33 -17.96 -2.48
C LEU A 39 -40.81 -16.87 -1.51
N ALA A 40 -42.05 -16.38 -1.66
CA ALA A 40 -42.60 -15.36 -0.77
C ALA A 40 -42.73 -15.87 0.68
N LEU A 41 -43.21 -17.11 0.84
CA LEU A 41 -43.30 -17.79 2.14
C LEU A 41 -41.91 -18.06 2.72
N LEU A 42 -40.97 -18.52 1.90
CA LEU A 42 -39.58 -18.75 2.31
C LEU A 42 -38.96 -17.46 2.85
N LYS A 43 -39.12 -16.35 2.12
CA LYS A 43 -38.60 -15.05 2.55
C LYS A 43 -39.20 -14.62 3.89
N SER A 44 -40.52 -14.73 4.05
CA SER A 44 -41.20 -14.43 5.31
C SER A 44 -40.70 -15.29 6.48
N VAL A 45 -40.48 -16.59 6.26
CA VAL A 45 -39.95 -17.49 7.31
C VAL A 45 -38.51 -17.14 7.67
N LEU A 46 -37.65 -16.93 6.67
CA LEU A 46 -36.28 -16.49 6.90
C LEU A 46 -36.25 -15.12 7.59
N ASP A 47 -37.21 -14.22 7.34
CA ASP A 47 -37.25 -12.90 7.97
C ASP A 47 -37.63 -12.94 9.46
N ASN A 48 -38.42 -13.93 9.87
CA ASN A 48 -39.02 -13.97 11.21
C ASN A 48 -38.50 -15.07 12.14
N SER A 49 -37.64 -15.99 11.67
CA SER A 49 -37.20 -17.15 12.46
C SER A 49 -35.69 -17.22 12.62
N GLU A 50 -35.15 -16.70 13.74
CA GLU A 50 -33.71 -16.73 14.04
C GLU A 50 -33.15 -18.15 14.14
N GLY A 51 -33.91 -19.10 14.71
CA GLY A 51 -33.46 -20.49 14.84
C GLY A 51 -33.17 -21.18 13.50
N ILE A 52 -33.91 -20.83 12.44
CA ILE A 52 -33.68 -21.37 11.09
C ILE A 52 -32.44 -20.71 10.45
N ARG A 53 -32.18 -19.43 10.75
CA ARG A 53 -30.99 -18.72 10.22
C ARG A 53 -29.68 -19.25 10.80
N GLN A 54 -29.72 -19.77 12.02
CA GLN A 54 -28.55 -20.31 12.71
C GLN A 54 -28.30 -21.79 12.36
N ASP A 55 -29.25 -22.47 11.72
CA ASP A 55 -29.10 -23.85 11.27
C ASP A 55 -28.58 -23.88 9.82
N GLU A 56 -27.26 -23.95 9.68
CA GLU A 56 -26.57 -23.97 8.39
C GLU A 56 -27.06 -25.10 7.47
N GLU A 57 -27.34 -26.29 8.01
CA GLU A 57 -27.78 -27.44 7.21
C GLU A 57 -29.16 -27.17 6.62
N THR A 58 -30.09 -26.65 7.43
CA THR A 58 -31.42 -26.26 6.97
C THR A 58 -31.36 -25.15 5.92
N VAL A 59 -30.52 -24.13 6.10
CA VAL A 59 -30.34 -23.04 5.11
C VAL A 59 -29.83 -23.59 3.77
N VAL A 60 -28.82 -24.47 3.78
CA VAL A 60 -28.28 -25.10 2.57
C VAL A 60 -29.34 -25.96 1.88
N GLN A 61 -30.11 -26.76 2.64
CA GLN A 61 -31.20 -27.55 2.09
C GLN A 61 -32.31 -26.70 1.44
N LEU A 62 -32.65 -25.55 2.05
CA LEU A 62 -33.62 -24.61 1.48
C LEU A 62 -33.10 -23.99 0.17
N TRP A 63 -31.83 -23.56 0.13
CA TRP A 63 -31.21 -23.04 -1.09
C TRP A 63 -31.22 -24.07 -2.22
N SER A 64 -30.81 -25.31 -1.93
CA SER A 64 -30.80 -26.41 -2.92
C SER A 64 -32.18 -26.78 -3.47
N SER A 65 -33.26 -26.40 -2.76
CA SER A 65 -34.64 -26.64 -3.17
C SER A 65 -35.14 -25.61 -4.20
N ILE A 66 -34.44 -24.49 -4.37
CA ILE A 66 -34.80 -23.42 -5.31
C ILE A 66 -34.22 -23.72 -6.68
N SER A 67 -35.05 -23.70 -7.72
CA SER A 67 -34.58 -23.87 -9.10
C SER A 67 -33.75 -22.66 -9.57
N PRO A 68 -32.46 -22.83 -9.93
CA PRO A 68 -31.63 -21.71 -10.39
C PRO A 68 -32.21 -21.06 -11.66
N LYS A 69 -32.73 -21.88 -12.60
CA LYS A 69 -33.36 -21.39 -13.83
C LYS A 69 -34.64 -20.60 -13.58
N PHE A 70 -35.34 -20.88 -12.48
CA PHE A 70 -36.53 -20.12 -12.11
C PHE A 70 -36.16 -18.71 -11.65
N LEU A 71 -35.15 -18.59 -10.76
CA LEU A 71 -34.63 -17.27 -10.35
C LEU A 71 -34.15 -16.44 -11.54
N ASP A 72 -33.41 -17.04 -12.48
CA ASP A 72 -32.96 -16.32 -13.69
C ASP A 72 -34.12 -15.79 -14.53
N ARG A 73 -35.23 -16.55 -14.60
CA ARG A 73 -36.42 -16.11 -15.32
C ARG A 73 -37.13 -14.98 -14.59
N LEU A 74 -37.20 -15.00 -13.26
CA LEU A 74 -37.78 -13.90 -12.47
C LEU A 74 -36.98 -12.61 -12.67
N ILE A 75 -35.66 -12.68 -12.55
CA ILE A 75 -34.77 -11.53 -12.77
C ILE A 75 -34.95 -11.00 -14.19
N LYS A 76 -34.79 -11.86 -15.21
CA LYS A 76 -34.91 -11.46 -16.63
C LYS A 76 -36.29 -10.93 -17.01
N THR A 77 -37.36 -11.41 -16.38
CA THR A 77 -38.72 -10.97 -16.69
C THR A 77 -39.02 -9.64 -16.03
N GLY A 78 -38.58 -9.46 -14.78
CA GLY A 78 -38.75 -8.19 -14.06
C GLY A 78 -37.87 -7.07 -14.57
N SER A 79 -36.73 -7.38 -15.22
CA SER A 79 -35.86 -6.38 -15.86
C SER A 79 -36.33 -5.93 -17.26
N LYS A 80 -37.45 -6.43 -17.80
CA LYS A 80 -37.96 -6.03 -19.13
C LYS A 80 -38.87 -4.80 -19.05
N THR A 81 -38.63 -3.83 -19.92
CA THR A 81 -39.38 -2.56 -20.04
C THR A 81 -40.75 -2.65 -20.77
N ARG A 82 -41.39 -3.83 -20.89
CA ARG A 82 -42.62 -3.95 -21.71
C ARG A 82 -43.92 -3.65 -20.94
N CYS A 83 -44.76 -2.82 -21.57
CA CYS A 83 -46.16 -2.47 -21.27
C CYS A 83 -46.49 -1.91 -19.87
N GLU A 84 -47.03 -0.68 -19.85
CA GLU A 84 -47.35 0.10 -18.65
C GLU A 84 -48.33 -0.56 -17.68
N SER A 85 -49.17 -1.49 -18.15
CA SER A 85 -50.21 -2.13 -17.34
C SER A 85 -49.75 -3.32 -16.48
N SER A 86 -48.57 -3.91 -16.71
CA SER A 86 -48.03 -5.02 -15.89
C SER A 86 -46.72 -4.68 -15.15
N LYS A 87 -46.37 -3.39 -15.07
CA LYS A 87 -45.11 -2.91 -14.47
C LYS A 87 -44.99 -3.21 -12.97
N LYS A 88 -46.11 -3.29 -12.23
CA LYS A 88 -46.09 -3.51 -10.78
C LYS A 88 -45.75 -4.95 -10.43
N ASP A 89 -46.50 -5.91 -10.98
CA ASP A 89 -46.31 -7.34 -10.70
C ASP A 89 -44.94 -7.85 -11.17
N THR A 90 -44.44 -7.34 -12.29
CA THR A 90 -43.11 -7.71 -12.81
C THR A 90 -41.95 -7.16 -11.97
N LYS A 91 -42.10 -5.96 -11.39
CA LYS A 91 -41.14 -5.41 -10.42
C LYS A 91 -41.17 -6.15 -9.09
N GLU A 92 -42.35 -6.51 -8.60
CA GLU A 92 -42.48 -7.34 -7.38
C GLU A 92 -41.78 -8.70 -7.54
N MET A 93 -41.82 -9.30 -8.74
CA MET A 93 -41.08 -10.51 -9.04
C MET A 93 -39.56 -10.33 -8.96
N LEU A 94 -39.03 -9.24 -9.50
CA LEU A 94 -37.60 -8.90 -9.42
C LEU A 94 -37.18 -8.67 -7.97
N ASN A 95 -37.94 -7.83 -7.25
CA ASN A 95 -37.64 -7.46 -5.87
C ASN A 95 -37.63 -8.70 -4.97
N LEU A 96 -38.60 -9.61 -5.10
CA LEU A 96 -38.63 -10.85 -4.33
C LEU A 96 -37.43 -11.75 -4.67
N ALA A 97 -37.12 -11.94 -5.96
CA ALA A 97 -35.99 -12.78 -6.37
C ALA A 97 -34.65 -12.25 -5.85
N VAL A 98 -34.40 -10.95 -6.02
CA VAL A 98 -33.19 -10.26 -5.50
C VAL A 98 -33.12 -10.37 -3.99
N SER A 99 -34.23 -10.08 -3.29
CA SER A 99 -34.28 -10.11 -1.83
C SER A 99 -33.99 -11.50 -1.27
N VAL A 100 -34.50 -12.56 -1.91
CA VAL A 100 -34.17 -13.94 -1.56
C VAL A 100 -32.68 -14.23 -1.81
N ILE A 101 -32.14 -13.87 -2.98
CA ILE A 101 -30.71 -14.09 -3.29
C ILE A 101 -29.82 -13.39 -2.28
N HIS A 102 -30.05 -12.10 -2.01
CA HIS A 102 -29.31 -11.33 -1.01
C HIS A 102 -29.42 -11.94 0.41
N THR A 103 -30.59 -12.47 0.77
CA THR A 103 -30.74 -13.16 2.06
C THR A 103 -29.82 -14.39 2.12
N PHE A 104 -29.76 -15.19 1.05
CA PHE A 104 -28.89 -16.35 0.99
C PHE A 104 -27.40 -16.00 0.89
N THR A 105 -27.00 -14.89 0.27
CA THR A 105 -25.58 -14.46 0.30
C THR A 105 -25.10 -14.15 1.72
N ARG A 106 -26.01 -13.77 2.63
CA ARG A 106 -25.71 -13.52 4.04
C ARG A 106 -25.77 -14.76 4.93
N LEU A 107 -26.64 -15.73 4.61
CA LEU A 107 -26.91 -16.90 5.46
C LEU A 107 -26.14 -18.16 5.05
N LEU A 108 -25.77 -18.33 3.77
CA LEU A 108 -25.06 -19.53 3.35
C LEU A 108 -23.64 -19.59 3.97
N PRO A 109 -23.12 -20.80 4.24
CA PRO A 109 -21.71 -20.97 4.56
C PRO A 109 -20.83 -20.64 3.34
N ASP A 110 -19.58 -20.26 3.58
CA ASP A 110 -18.67 -19.81 2.52
C ASP A 110 -18.38 -20.86 1.44
N SER A 111 -18.46 -22.16 1.78
CA SER A 111 -18.36 -23.25 0.79
C SER A 111 -19.50 -23.20 -0.23
N SER A 112 -20.74 -22.98 0.23
CA SER A 112 -21.92 -22.94 -0.64
C SER A 112 -22.04 -21.63 -1.42
N LYS A 113 -21.45 -20.53 -0.95
CA LYS A 113 -21.41 -19.27 -1.73
C LYS A 113 -20.59 -19.40 -3.01
N ARG A 114 -19.63 -20.34 -3.05
CA ARG A 114 -18.75 -20.60 -4.20
C ARG A 114 -19.37 -21.54 -5.24
N GLU A 115 -20.53 -22.12 -4.95
CA GLU A 115 -21.20 -23.06 -5.84
C GLU A 115 -21.82 -22.35 -7.07
N GLU A 116 -21.85 -23.06 -8.21
CA GLU A 116 -22.37 -22.53 -9.48
C GLU A 116 -23.79 -21.98 -9.38
N ALA A 117 -24.62 -22.51 -8.47
CA ALA A 117 -26.01 -22.10 -8.30
C ALA A 117 -26.15 -20.61 -7.94
N LEU A 118 -25.20 -20.09 -7.15
CA LEU A 118 -25.14 -18.68 -6.74
C LEU A 118 -24.22 -17.88 -7.67
N VAL A 119 -23.04 -18.41 -7.99
CA VAL A 119 -22.05 -17.71 -8.83
C VAL A 119 -22.62 -17.34 -10.20
N ARG A 120 -23.36 -18.24 -10.87
CA ARG A 120 -23.97 -17.98 -12.19
C ARG A 120 -25.07 -16.91 -12.17
N LYS A 121 -25.43 -16.36 -11.00
CA LYS A 121 -26.37 -15.22 -10.89
C LYS A 121 -25.71 -13.89 -11.22
N VAL A 122 -24.38 -13.80 -11.12
CA VAL A 122 -23.62 -12.55 -11.33
C VAL A 122 -24.02 -11.84 -12.63
N PRO A 123 -24.02 -12.47 -13.83
CA PRO A 123 -24.40 -11.77 -15.07
C PRO A 123 -25.86 -11.34 -15.14
N SER A 124 -26.77 -12.03 -14.43
CA SER A 124 -28.19 -11.68 -14.41
C SER A 124 -28.48 -10.50 -13.47
N LEU A 125 -27.79 -10.47 -12.33
CA LEU A 125 -27.86 -9.41 -11.34
C LEU A 125 -27.28 -8.10 -11.88
N THR A 126 -26.11 -8.15 -12.53
CA THR A 126 -25.49 -6.96 -13.14
C THR A 126 -26.41 -6.28 -14.16
N ARG A 127 -27.09 -7.05 -15.02
CA ARG A 127 -28.02 -6.50 -16.02
C ARG A 127 -29.30 -5.93 -15.40
N ALA A 128 -29.68 -6.37 -14.20
CA ALA A 128 -30.91 -5.93 -13.55
C ALA A 128 -30.78 -4.56 -12.88
N ILE A 129 -29.55 -4.07 -12.64
CA ILE A 129 -29.24 -2.84 -11.92
C ILE A 129 -30.02 -1.64 -12.48
N LEU A 130 -29.88 -1.33 -13.77
CA LEU A 130 -30.52 -0.14 -14.39
C LEU A 130 -32.05 -0.23 -14.52
N HIS A 131 -32.64 -1.37 -14.17
CA HIS A 131 -34.08 -1.62 -14.30
C HIS A 131 -34.76 -1.84 -12.94
N SER A 132 -34.01 -1.69 -11.85
CA SER A 132 -34.45 -1.91 -10.47
C SER A 132 -34.87 -0.60 -9.78
N SER A 133 -35.56 -0.69 -8.63
CA SER A 133 -35.69 0.46 -7.72
C SER A 133 -34.37 0.68 -6.98
N ASP A 134 -34.18 1.87 -6.38
CA ASP A 134 -32.96 2.19 -5.63
C ASP A 134 -32.67 1.17 -4.51
N GLU A 135 -33.69 0.76 -3.77
CA GLU A 135 -33.55 -0.26 -2.71
C GLU A 135 -33.18 -1.63 -3.28
N THR A 136 -33.75 -1.98 -4.43
CA THR A 136 -33.46 -3.26 -5.08
C THR A 136 -32.06 -3.27 -5.69
N THR A 137 -31.61 -2.12 -6.23
CA THR A 137 -30.24 -1.91 -6.69
C THR A 137 -29.24 -2.08 -5.55
N GLU A 138 -29.52 -1.52 -4.37
CA GLU A 138 -28.67 -1.71 -3.19
C GLU A 138 -28.54 -3.19 -2.81
N LEU A 139 -29.64 -3.94 -2.77
CA LEU A 139 -29.62 -5.39 -2.50
C LEU A 139 -28.88 -6.19 -3.58
N ILE A 140 -29.01 -5.80 -4.86
CA ILE A 140 -28.25 -6.39 -5.96
C ILE A 140 -26.75 -6.19 -5.73
N LEU A 141 -26.33 -4.96 -5.43
CA LEU A 141 -24.92 -4.63 -5.24
C LEU A 141 -24.34 -5.33 -4.01
N GLN A 142 -25.06 -5.37 -2.88
CA GLN A 142 -24.64 -6.12 -1.69
C GLN A 142 -24.49 -7.62 -1.96
N ALA A 143 -25.42 -8.21 -2.73
CA ALA A 143 -25.31 -9.61 -3.16
C ALA A 143 -24.09 -9.82 -4.09
N LEU A 144 -23.86 -8.92 -5.05
CA LEU A 144 -22.69 -8.98 -5.94
C LEU A 144 -21.39 -8.87 -5.15
N VAL A 145 -21.27 -7.94 -4.21
CA VAL A 145 -20.10 -7.79 -3.32
C VAL A 145 -19.79 -9.10 -2.59
N SER A 146 -20.81 -9.74 -2.03
CA SER A 146 -20.66 -11.01 -1.31
C SER A 146 -20.27 -12.18 -2.22
N ILE A 147 -20.58 -12.13 -3.51
CA ILE A 147 -20.23 -13.20 -4.46
C ILE A 147 -18.82 -12.94 -5.03
N THR A 148 -18.51 -11.70 -5.40
CA THR A 148 -17.20 -11.33 -5.98
C THR A 148 -16.07 -11.28 -4.97
N SER A 149 -16.34 -11.33 -3.66
CA SER A 149 -15.34 -11.57 -2.60
C SER A 149 -14.72 -12.97 -2.65
N PHE A 150 -15.18 -13.85 -3.54
CA PHE A 150 -14.58 -15.16 -3.78
C PHE A 150 -14.01 -15.26 -5.20
N PRO A 151 -12.92 -16.02 -5.42
CA PRO A 151 -12.30 -16.17 -6.74
C PRO A 151 -13.25 -16.70 -7.83
N GLU A 152 -14.18 -17.59 -7.47
CA GLU A 152 -15.16 -18.14 -8.40
C GLU A 152 -16.15 -17.08 -8.89
N GLY A 153 -16.63 -16.22 -7.98
CA GLY A 153 -17.51 -15.10 -8.31
C GLY A 153 -16.81 -14.03 -9.14
N ALA A 154 -15.55 -13.72 -8.80
CA ALA A 154 -14.72 -12.81 -9.58
C ALA A 154 -14.51 -13.34 -11.02
N ARG A 155 -14.24 -14.63 -11.20
CA ARG A 155 -14.10 -15.24 -12.53
C ARG A 155 -15.36 -15.09 -13.37
N GLU A 156 -16.53 -15.41 -12.81
CA GLU A 156 -17.81 -15.23 -13.51
C GLU A 156 -18.08 -13.76 -13.85
N PHE A 157 -17.69 -12.83 -12.97
CA PHE A 157 -17.78 -11.40 -13.24
C PHE A 157 -16.89 -10.97 -14.42
N MET A 158 -15.70 -11.56 -14.55
CA MET A 158 -14.78 -11.25 -15.64
C MET A 158 -15.30 -11.65 -17.02
N GLU A 159 -16.22 -12.60 -17.12
CA GLU A 159 -16.88 -13.00 -18.37
C GLU A 159 -18.00 -12.03 -18.82
N ILE A 160 -18.38 -11.05 -17.99
CA ILE A 160 -19.38 -10.06 -18.35
C ILE A 160 -18.81 -9.09 -19.39
N GLU A 161 -19.40 -9.05 -20.58
CA GLU A 161 -19.02 -8.10 -21.65
C GLU A 161 -19.44 -6.66 -21.33
N ASP A 162 -20.68 -6.48 -20.86
CA ASP A 162 -21.26 -5.16 -20.57
C ASP A 162 -21.36 -4.91 -19.06
N ILE A 163 -20.48 -4.05 -18.58
CA ILE A 163 -20.43 -3.59 -17.19
C ILE A 163 -20.92 -2.14 -17.03
N SER A 164 -21.46 -1.51 -18.09
CA SER A 164 -21.98 -0.15 -18.02
C SER A 164 -23.00 0.03 -16.89
N PRO A 165 -23.90 -0.96 -16.58
CA PRO A 165 -24.82 -0.85 -15.47
C PRO A 165 -24.17 -0.52 -14.13
N LEU A 166 -22.99 -1.07 -13.86
CA LEU A 166 -22.24 -0.77 -12.63
C LEU A 166 -21.59 0.60 -12.68
N THR A 167 -20.99 0.97 -13.81
CA THR A 167 -20.31 2.25 -13.94
C THR A 167 -21.27 3.44 -13.93
N GLU A 168 -22.51 3.26 -14.39
CA GLU A 168 -23.55 4.29 -14.43
C GLU A 168 -24.15 4.56 -13.04
N VAL A 169 -24.33 3.52 -12.21
CA VAL A 169 -24.89 3.67 -10.86
C VAL A 169 -23.83 3.97 -9.79
N ALA A 170 -22.54 3.75 -10.08
CA ALA A 170 -21.45 3.97 -9.12
C ALA A 170 -21.42 5.37 -8.47
N PRO A 171 -21.78 6.48 -9.14
CA PRO A 171 -21.84 7.79 -8.50
C PRO A 171 -22.88 7.90 -7.37
N THR A 172 -23.97 7.14 -7.44
CA THR A 172 -25.05 7.15 -6.43
C THR A 172 -25.00 5.93 -5.49
N HIS A 173 -24.36 4.84 -5.90
CA HIS A 173 -24.21 3.60 -5.14
C HIS A 173 -22.73 3.17 -5.08
N PRO A 174 -21.98 3.57 -4.03
CA PRO A 174 -20.55 3.26 -3.89
C PRO A 174 -20.23 1.76 -3.84
N GLU A 175 -21.19 0.91 -3.48
CA GLU A 175 -21.06 -0.54 -3.47
C GLU A 175 -20.67 -1.10 -4.85
N ALA A 176 -21.06 -0.43 -5.94
CA ALA A 176 -20.64 -0.81 -7.28
C ALA A 176 -19.11 -0.77 -7.45
N LEU A 177 -18.43 0.17 -6.79
CA LEU A 177 -16.97 0.26 -6.78
C LEU A 177 -16.35 -0.88 -5.96
N GLN A 178 -17.01 -1.33 -4.88
CA GLN A 178 -16.57 -2.50 -4.11
C GLN A 178 -16.67 -3.79 -4.92
N VAL A 179 -17.75 -3.97 -5.70
CA VAL A 179 -17.91 -5.11 -6.62
C VAL A 179 -16.72 -5.17 -7.59
N LEU A 180 -16.37 -4.04 -8.21
CA LEU A 180 -15.25 -3.93 -9.14
C LEU A 180 -13.91 -4.24 -8.46
N SER A 181 -13.68 -3.67 -7.27
CA SER A 181 -12.43 -3.88 -6.50
C SER A 181 -12.20 -5.36 -6.20
N PHE A 182 -13.19 -6.04 -5.61
CA PHE A 182 -13.06 -7.46 -5.29
C PHE A 182 -12.92 -8.32 -6.55
N ALA A 183 -13.71 -8.04 -7.59
CA ALA A 183 -13.59 -8.78 -8.84
C ALA A 183 -12.18 -8.68 -9.43
N TRP A 184 -11.57 -7.49 -9.48
CA TRP A 184 -10.23 -7.31 -10.04
C TRP A 184 -9.13 -7.92 -9.16
N LEU A 185 -9.18 -7.70 -7.85
CA LEU A 185 -8.16 -8.19 -6.90
C LEU A 185 -8.17 -9.73 -6.77
N HIS A 186 -9.31 -10.38 -6.97
CA HIS A 186 -9.37 -11.84 -7.04
C HIS A 186 -9.06 -12.37 -8.45
N ALA A 187 -9.42 -11.63 -9.51
CA ALA A 187 -9.09 -12.02 -10.88
C ALA A 187 -7.58 -12.01 -11.15
N GLN A 188 -6.81 -11.04 -10.62
CA GLN A 188 -5.36 -11.02 -10.80
C GLN A 188 -4.66 -12.27 -10.24
N ASN A 189 -5.21 -12.88 -9.18
CA ASN A 189 -4.67 -14.11 -8.57
C ASN A 189 -5.06 -15.39 -9.32
N THR A 190 -5.97 -15.32 -10.29
CA THR A 190 -6.54 -16.50 -10.97
C THR A 190 -6.51 -16.42 -12.49
N SER A 191 -6.29 -15.23 -13.06
CA SER A 191 -6.23 -15.00 -14.50
C SER A 191 -4.93 -15.56 -15.06
N GLN A 192 -5.04 -16.27 -16.19
CA GLN A 192 -3.88 -16.65 -17.00
C GLN A 192 -3.50 -15.56 -18.02
N ASP A 193 -4.38 -14.58 -18.24
CA ASP A 193 -4.19 -13.49 -19.19
C ASP A 193 -4.26 -12.13 -18.47
N SER A 194 -3.10 -11.68 -17.96
CA SER A 194 -2.95 -10.37 -17.31
C SER A 194 -3.23 -9.21 -18.28
N ALA A 195 -3.04 -9.40 -19.60
CA ALA A 195 -3.25 -8.35 -20.59
C ALA A 195 -4.74 -8.09 -20.85
N ALA A 196 -5.55 -9.14 -20.96
CA ALA A 196 -7.01 -9.01 -21.07
C ALA A 196 -7.61 -8.34 -19.82
N LEU A 197 -7.17 -8.74 -18.63
CA LEU A 197 -7.59 -8.12 -17.36
C LEU A 197 -7.22 -6.63 -17.33
N ARG A 198 -5.97 -6.29 -17.65
CA ARG A 198 -5.48 -4.90 -17.71
C ARG A 198 -6.32 -4.03 -18.65
N ASN A 199 -6.61 -4.52 -19.86
CA ASN A 199 -7.43 -3.79 -20.84
C ASN A 199 -8.87 -3.57 -20.34
N LYS A 200 -9.47 -4.59 -19.69
CA LYS A 200 -10.81 -4.46 -19.12
C LYS A 200 -10.83 -3.44 -17.97
N ILE A 201 -9.82 -3.46 -17.09
CA ILE A 201 -9.65 -2.46 -16.02
C ILE A 201 -9.54 -1.05 -16.61
N ASP A 202 -8.66 -0.85 -17.61
CA ASP A 202 -8.45 0.46 -18.24
C ASP A 202 -9.75 1.03 -18.83
N ASN A 203 -10.48 0.22 -19.59
CA ASN A 203 -11.77 0.60 -20.17
C ASN A 203 -12.81 0.92 -19.10
N THR A 204 -12.85 0.15 -18.01
CA THR A 204 -13.80 0.38 -16.90
C THR A 204 -13.51 1.68 -16.18
N ILE A 205 -12.24 1.98 -15.88
CA ILE A 205 -11.85 3.23 -15.21
C ILE A 205 -12.19 4.42 -16.12
N GLN A 206 -11.99 4.31 -17.43
CA GLN A 206 -12.38 5.34 -18.39
C GLN A 206 -13.90 5.61 -18.40
N GLN A 207 -14.72 4.56 -18.26
CA GLN A 207 -16.18 4.69 -18.10
C GLN A 207 -16.53 5.37 -16.77
N LEU A 208 -15.94 4.93 -15.66
CA LEU A 208 -16.15 5.53 -14.33
C LEU A 208 -15.80 7.02 -14.32
N VAL A 209 -14.65 7.43 -14.86
CA VAL A 209 -14.28 8.84 -14.98
C VAL A 209 -15.32 9.65 -15.76
N SER A 210 -15.98 9.03 -16.74
CA SER A 210 -17.05 9.66 -17.51
C SER A 210 -18.34 9.78 -16.71
N SER A 211 -18.74 8.72 -15.98
CA SER A 211 -19.95 8.70 -15.15
C SER A 211 -19.86 9.64 -13.94
N PHE A 212 -18.67 9.83 -13.38
CA PHE A 212 -18.44 10.75 -12.25
C PHE A 212 -18.32 12.22 -12.69
N LYS A 213 -18.45 12.55 -13.97
CA LYS A 213 -18.45 13.96 -14.41
C LYS A 213 -19.61 14.72 -13.76
N GLY A 214 -19.27 15.83 -13.11
CA GLY A 214 -20.25 16.67 -12.40
C GLY A 214 -20.43 16.33 -10.92
N THR A 215 -19.83 15.26 -10.41
CA THR A 215 -19.77 14.97 -8.96
C THR A 215 -18.46 15.49 -8.33
N ASP A 216 -18.32 15.34 -7.02
CA ASP A 216 -17.07 15.65 -6.31
C ASP A 216 -15.95 14.63 -6.58
N GLY A 217 -16.30 13.41 -6.99
CA GLY A 217 -15.37 12.32 -7.27
C GLY A 217 -14.79 11.61 -6.05
N VAL A 218 -15.16 11.97 -4.81
CA VAL A 218 -14.50 11.49 -3.58
C VAL A 218 -14.48 9.96 -3.50
N THR A 219 -15.62 9.31 -3.74
CA THR A 219 -15.74 7.83 -3.68
C THR A 219 -14.96 7.14 -4.80
N LEU A 220 -14.91 7.73 -6.00
CA LEU A 220 -14.08 7.24 -7.11
C LEU A 220 -12.60 7.30 -6.75
N LEU A 221 -12.14 8.42 -6.17
CA LEU A 221 -10.73 8.57 -5.82
C LEU A 221 -10.33 7.62 -4.68
N GLU A 222 -11.17 7.45 -3.66
CA GLU A 222 -10.94 6.50 -2.57
C GLU A 222 -10.88 5.05 -3.09
N PHE A 223 -11.78 4.67 -3.98
CA PHE A 223 -11.78 3.37 -4.63
C PHE A 223 -10.47 3.13 -5.42
N LEU A 224 -10.07 4.08 -6.28
CA LEU A 224 -8.86 3.93 -7.08
C LEU A 224 -7.60 3.91 -6.21
N GLY A 225 -7.54 4.74 -5.17
CA GLY A 225 -6.41 4.75 -4.22
C GLY A 225 -6.31 3.43 -3.46
N SER A 226 -7.44 2.80 -3.14
CA SER A 226 -7.45 1.48 -2.53
C SER A 226 -7.03 0.38 -3.51
N PHE A 227 -7.57 0.40 -4.73
CA PHE A 227 -7.28 -0.61 -5.75
C PHE A 227 -5.82 -0.57 -6.21
N LEU A 228 -5.32 0.59 -6.63
CA LEU A 228 -3.96 0.73 -7.17
C LEU A 228 -2.88 0.36 -6.16
N TYR A 229 -3.13 0.56 -4.87
CA TYR A 229 -2.21 0.16 -3.80
C TYR A 229 -2.08 -1.37 -3.65
N HIS A 230 -3.11 -2.15 -3.98
CA HIS A 230 -3.12 -3.61 -3.83
C HIS A 230 -3.02 -4.37 -5.17
N ALA A 231 -3.05 -3.66 -6.29
CA ALA A 231 -2.99 -4.24 -7.62
C ALA A 231 -1.56 -4.73 -7.93
N ASP A 232 -1.46 -5.90 -8.57
CA ASP A 232 -0.20 -6.37 -9.14
C ASP A 232 0.24 -5.42 -10.28
N PRO A 233 1.51 -4.98 -10.33
CA PRO A 233 2.03 -4.15 -11.43
C PRO A 233 1.69 -4.66 -12.84
N GLU A 234 1.54 -5.98 -13.04
CA GLU A 234 1.21 -6.56 -14.35
C GLU A 234 -0.20 -6.20 -14.85
N VAL A 235 -1.16 -6.01 -13.94
CA VAL A 235 -2.57 -5.74 -14.28
C VAL A 235 -2.90 -4.26 -14.35
N ILE A 236 -1.97 -3.41 -13.94
CA ILE A 236 -2.14 -1.95 -13.99
C ILE A 236 -1.99 -1.47 -15.45
N PRO A 237 -2.91 -0.62 -15.94
CA PRO A 237 -2.78 0.02 -17.26
C PRO A 237 -1.46 0.79 -17.39
N GLN A 238 -0.78 0.75 -18.54
CA GLN A 238 0.54 1.41 -18.69
C GLN A 238 0.43 2.85 -19.23
N HIS A 239 -0.56 3.13 -20.07
CA HIS A 239 -0.76 4.44 -20.72
C HIS A 239 -2.23 4.89 -20.61
N PRO A 240 -2.73 5.12 -19.39
CA PRO A 240 -4.13 5.42 -19.15
C PRO A 240 -4.55 6.79 -19.69
N LYS A 241 -5.59 6.84 -20.54
CA LYS A 241 -6.20 8.10 -21.01
C LYS A 241 -7.05 8.79 -19.93
N TRP A 242 -7.46 8.05 -18.91
CA TRP A 242 -8.30 8.55 -17.83
C TRP A 242 -7.51 9.33 -16.77
N LEU A 243 -6.18 9.29 -16.80
CA LEU A 243 -5.31 9.88 -15.77
C LEU A 243 -5.55 11.39 -15.62
N ASP A 244 -5.61 12.15 -16.71
CA ASP A 244 -5.91 13.60 -16.67
C ASP A 244 -7.26 13.91 -16.02
N GLY A 245 -8.26 13.05 -16.28
CA GLY A 245 -9.59 13.16 -15.66
C GLY A 245 -9.53 12.99 -14.15
N ILE A 246 -8.74 12.02 -13.68
CA ILE A 246 -8.51 11.78 -12.25
C ILE A 246 -7.74 12.93 -11.60
N ILE A 247 -6.67 13.43 -12.22
CA ILE A 247 -5.93 14.60 -11.73
C ILE A 247 -6.83 15.83 -11.65
N SER A 248 -7.78 15.98 -12.59
CA SER A 248 -8.78 17.06 -12.55
C SER A 248 -9.72 16.97 -11.34
N PHE A 249 -10.11 15.77 -10.90
CA PHE A 249 -10.87 15.59 -9.65
C PHE A 249 -10.02 15.94 -8.42
N ILE A 250 -8.77 15.45 -8.35
CA ILE A 250 -7.83 15.79 -7.27
C ILE A 250 -7.67 17.31 -7.16
N ARG A 251 -7.41 17.99 -8.28
CA ARG A 251 -7.26 19.44 -8.35
C ARG A 251 -8.49 20.18 -7.80
N ARG A 252 -9.68 19.74 -8.18
CA ARG A 252 -10.94 20.34 -7.73
C ARG A 252 -11.10 20.22 -6.21
N LEU A 253 -10.84 19.03 -5.65
CA LEU A 253 -10.97 18.80 -4.21
C LEU A 253 -9.93 19.56 -3.38
N VAL A 254 -8.68 19.61 -3.87
CA VAL A 254 -7.59 20.36 -3.23
C VAL A 254 -7.91 21.86 -3.18
N THR A 255 -8.55 22.40 -4.21
CA THR A 255 -8.89 23.84 -4.31
C THR A 255 -10.19 24.23 -3.58
N SER A 256 -11.09 23.30 -3.27
CA SER A 256 -12.46 23.60 -2.80
C SER A 256 -12.70 23.59 -1.29
N ARG A 257 -11.66 23.68 -0.44
CA ARG A 257 -11.70 23.42 1.02
C ARG A 257 -12.15 21.98 1.34
N PRO A 258 -11.21 21.03 1.45
CA PRO A 258 -11.55 19.61 1.49
C PRO A 258 -12.13 19.16 2.83
N THR A 259 -13.16 18.31 2.78
CA THR A 259 -13.63 17.52 3.93
C THR A 259 -12.60 16.47 4.35
N PRO A 260 -12.71 15.85 5.54
CA PRO A 260 -11.82 14.76 5.95
C PRO A 260 -11.80 13.58 4.96
N GLU A 261 -12.95 13.23 4.37
CA GLU A 261 -13.11 12.16 3.39
C GLU A 261 -12.42 12.51 2.08
N ALA A 262 -12.64 13.75 1.59
CA ALA A 262 -11.95 14.25 0.40
C ALA A 262 -10.42 14.24 0.60
N ARG A 263 -9.95 14.67 1.79
CA ARG A 263 -8.52 14.64 2.16
C ARG A 263 -7.95 13.23 2.13
N TYR A 264 -8.65 12.28 2.72
CA TYR A 264 -8.24 10.88 2.66
C TYR A 264 -8.15 10.39 1.20
N ALA A 265 -9.18 10.65 0.40
CA ALA A 265 -9.28 10.16 -0.97
C ALA A 265 -8.21 10.74 -1.90
N TYR A 266 -8.02 12.06 -1.94
CA TYR A 266 -7.02 12.65 -2.84
C TYR A 266 -5.58 12.36 -2.40
N THR A 267 -5.31 12.26 -1.08
CA THR A 267 -3.95 11.98 -0.58
C THR A 267 -3.55 10.53 -0.89
N THR A 268 -4.41 9.56 -0.58
CA THR A 268 -4.11 8.14 -0.83
C THR A 268 -4.00 7.83 -2.32
N LEU A 269 -4.88 8.41 -3.15
CA LEU A 269 -4.79 8.25 -4.59
C LEU A 269 -3.57 8.95 -5.19
N SER A 270 -3.24 10.17 -4.76
CA SER A 270 -2.05 10.87 -5.28
C SER A 270 -0.78 10.06 -5.02
N SER A 271 -0.61 9.52 -3.80
CA SER A 271 0.51 8.62 -3.49
C SER A 271 0.50 7.38 -4.40
N SER A 272 -0.65 6.71 -4.54
CA SER A 272 -0.76 5.51 -5.38
C SER A 272 -0.45 5.80 -6.85
N LEU A 273 -0.87 6.95 -7.38
CA LEU A 273 -0.56 7.37 -8.75
C LEU A 273 0.93 7.69 -8.92
N LEU A 274 1.57 8.31 -7.94
CA LEU A 274 3.01 8.60 -7.96
C LEU A 274 3.85 7.32 -7.89
N GLN A 275 3.37 6.29 -7.19
CA GLN A 275 4.03 4.98 -7.15
C GLN A 275 3.88 4.24 -8.48
N VAL A 276 2.67 4.24 -9.05
CA VAL A 276 2.32 3.43 -10.22
C VAL A 276 2.73 4.10 -11.55
N TYR A 277 2.65 5.43 -11.62
CA TYR A 277 2.98 6.25 -12.79
C TYR A 277 4.01 7.34 -12.46
N PRO A 278 5.21 7.00 -11.97
CA PRO A 278 6.12 7.96 -11.34
C PRO A 278 6.50 9.14 -12.22
N THR A 279 6.62 8.95 -13.54
CA THR A 279 6.93 10.05 -14.47
C THR A 279 5.68 10.87 -14.82
N GLN A 280 4.61 10.20 -15.27
CA GLN A 280 3.40 10.87 -15.76
C GLN A 280 2.63 11.56 -14.63
N ALA A 281 2.42 10.89 -13.49
CA ALA A 281 1.71 11.45 -12.35
C ALA A 281 2.47 12.61 -11.70
N SER A 282 3.80 12.50 -11.55
CA SER A 282 4.62 13.60 -11.03
C SER A 282 4.50 14.83 -11.91
N HIS A 283 4.60 14.66 -13.24
CA HIS A 283 4.43 15.76 -14.16
C HIS A 283 3.03 16.39 -14.08
N LEU A 284 1.95 15.59 -13.99
CA LEU A 284 0.58 16.11 -13.93
C LEU A 284 0.22 16.77 -12.59
N LEU A 285 0.79 16.29 -11.48
CA LEU A 285 0.53 16.83 -10.13
C LEU A 285 1.42 18.02 -9.80
N PHE A 286 2.66 18.04 -10.29
CA PHE A 286 3.69 18.98 -9.86
C PHE A 286 4.10 20.01 -10.92
N SER A 287 3.80 19.84 -12.21
CA SER A 287 4.20 20.83 -13.22
C SER A 287 3.41 22.15 -13.13
N PRO A 288 4.02 23.28 -13.52
CA PRO A 288 3.34 24.57 -13.55
C PRO A 288 2.23 24.58 -14.60
N ALA A 289 1.01 24.92 -14.19
CA ALA A 289 -0.10 25.15 -15.11
C ALA A 289 -0.13 26.65 -15.52
N PRO A 290 -0.08 26.99 -16.83
CA PRO A 290 0.05 28.37 -17.30
C PRO A 290 -1.16 29.28 -17.01
N SER A 291 -2.25 28.74 -16.47
CA SER A 291 -3.51 29.46 -16.26
C SER A 291 -4.02 29.46 -14.81
N GLU A 292 -3.21 29.05 -13.83
CA GLU A 292 -3.69 28.83 -12.46
C GLU A 292 -3.39 30.01 -11.53
N GLU A 293 -4.44 30.64 -10.97
CA GLU A 293 -4.33 31.62 -9.88
C GLU A 293 -3.73 31.02 -8.59
N LYS A 294 -3.84 29.69 -8.41
CA LYS A 294 -3.27 28.94 -7.29
C LYS A 294 -2.55 27.71 -7.83
N SER A 295 -1.24 27.67 -7.68
CA SER A 295 -0.40 26.51 -8.03
C SER A 295 -0.90 25.26 -7.30
N LEU A 296 -1.49 24.29 -8.03
CA LEU A 296 -1.83 22.97 -7.50
C LEU A 296 -0.66 22.32 -6.75
N PRO A 297 0.58 22.29 -7.28
CA PRO A 297 1.73 21.72 -6.59
C PRO A 297 1.94 22.35 -5.21
N PHE A 298 1.87 23.68 -5.11
CA PHE A 298 1.98 24.37 -3.83
C PHE A 298 0.85 23.99 -2.86
N LEU A 299 -0.39 24.01 -3.33
CA LEU A 299 -1.55 23.78 -2.47
C LEU A 299 -1.63 22.35 -1.97
N LEU A 300 -1.38 21.36 -2.84
CA LEU A 300 -1.33 19.94 -2.46
C LEU A 300 -0.26 19.69 -1.41
N THR A 301 0.98 20.10 -1.69
CA THR A 301 2.11 19.90 -0.76
C THR A 301 1.87 20.61 0.56
N ASN A 302 1.41 21.87 0.54
CA ASN A 302 1.14 22.62 1.77
C ASN A 302 0.02 21.98 2.62
N LEU A 303 -1.05 21.47 2.01
CA LEU A 303 -2.11 20.76 2.74
C LEU A 303 -1.60 19.45 3.37
N VAL A 304 -0.78 18.69 2.65
CA VAL A 304 -0.13 17.48 3.17
C VAL A 304 0.76 17.81 4.37
N LEU A 305 1.60 18.86 4.27
CA LEU A 305 2.46 19.29 5.37
C LEU A 305 1.67 19.74 6.62
N ILE A 306 0.54 20.43 6.42
CA ILE A 306 -0.36 20.79 7.54
C ILE A 306 -0.97 19.54 8.17
N ASP A 307 -1.44 18.59 7.34
CA ASP A 307 -2.07 17.36 7.82
C ASP A 307 -1.10 16.52 8.66
N ILE A 308 0.13 16.32 8.18
CA ILE A 308 1.20 15.61 8.90
C ILE A 308 1.46 16.29 10.25
N ARG A 309 1.76 17.59 10.28
CA ARG A 309 2.06 18.31 11.53
C ARG A 309 0.93 18.29 12.55
N SER A 310 -0.31 18.34 12.08
CA SER A 310 -1.48 18.31 12.95
C SER A 310 -1.83 16.91 13.46
N THR A 311 -1.46 15.85 12.73
CA THR A 311 -1.87 14.47 13.03
C THR A 311 -0.79 13.68 13.76
N CYS A 312 0.49 13.83 13.40
CA CYS A 312 1.59 13.07 14.00
C CYS A 312 1.63 13.12 15.53
N PRO A 313 1.43 14.28 16.20
CA PRO A 313 1.45 14.34 17.67
C PRO A 313 0.37 13.50 18.36
N THR A 314 -0.73 13.16 17.69
CA THR A 314 -1.84 12.38 18.26
C THR A 314 -1.85 10.92 17.78
N LEU A 315 -1.02 10.54 16.82
CA LEU A 315 -1.05 9.18 16.26
C LEU A 315 -0.71 8.10 17.29
N LEU A 316 0.16 8.38 18.24
CA LEU A 316 0.52 7.42 19.29
C LEU A 316 -0.63 7.17 20.27
N THR A 317 -1.52 8.14 20.49
CA THR A 317 -2.71 7.91 21.34
C THR A 317 -3.76 7.09 20.63
N ASP A 318 -3.78 7.17 19.30
CA ASP A 318 -4.76 6.50 18.46
C ASP A 318 -4.34 5.09 18.07
N LEU A 319 -3.13 4.64 18.42
CA LEU A 319 -2.50 3.41 17.93
C LEU A 319 -3.38 2.17 18.02
N ASN A 320 -4.13 2.04 19.13
CA ASN A 320 -5.02 0.90 19.39
C ASN A 320 -6.50 1.15 19.00
N THR A 321 -6.78 2.24 18.29
CA THR A 321 -8.14 2.58 17.85
C THR A 321 -8.43 1.99 16.47
N PRO A 322 -9.69 1.64 16.15
CA PRO A 322 -10.05 1.13 14.82
C PRO A 322 -9.83 2.15 13.69
N THR A 323 -9.67 3.43 14.04
CA THR A 323 -9.40 4.53 13.10
C THR A 323 -7.92 4.66 12.75
N TYR A 324 -7.01 4.05 13.52
CA TYR A 324 -5.56 4.17 13.33
C TYR A 324 -5.13 3.81 11.92
N THR A 325 -5.51 2.63 11.42
CA THR A 325 -5.10 2.12 10.11
C THR A 325 -5.45 3.09 8.97
N ARG A 326 -6.64 3.71 9.04
CA ARG A 326 -7.08 4.69 8.05
C ARG A 326 -6.23 5.97 8.15
N THR A 327 -5.99 6.46 9.36
CA THR A 327 -5.20 7.68 9.58
C THR A 327 -3.72 7.47 9.24
N SER A 328 -3.10 6.39 9.70
CA SER A 328 -1.70 6.06 9.44
C SER A 328 -1.44 5.89 7.95
N ARG A 329 -2.32 5.19 7.21
CA ARG A 329 -2.24 5.06 5.75
C ARG A 329 -2.28 6.42 5.04
N ARG A 330 -3.16 7.33 5.48
CA ARG A 330 -3.26 8.68 4.91
C ARG A 330 -1.98 9.48 5.14
N ILE A 331 -1.43 9.42 6.35
CA ILE A 331 -0.20 10.14 6.69
C ILE A 331 1.01 9.54 5.97
N ALA A 332 1.10 8.22 5.87
CA ALA A 332 2.11 7.53 5.06
C ALA A 332 2.06 7.99 3.60
N SER A 333 0.85 8.02 3.02
CA SER A 333 0.62 8.55 1.66
C SER A 333 1.05 10.02 1.54
N GLY A 334 0.87 10.82 2.59
CA GLY A 334 1.36 12.20 2.65
C GLY A 334 2.89 12.29 2.56
N TYR A 335 3.61 11.44 3.30
CA TYR A 335 5.07 11.35 3.20
C TYR A 335 5.55 10.87 1.83
N ASP A 336 4.84 9.95 1.18
CA ASP A 336 5.16 9.49 -0.17
C ASP A 336 4.99 10.60 -1.21
N ILE A 337 3.92 11.40 -1.11
CA ILE A 337 3.71 12.59 -1.94
C ILE A 337 4.87 13.57 -1.74
N LEU A 338 5.27 13.82 -0.49
CA LEU A 338 6.36 14.74 -0.18
C LEU A 338 7.70 14.25 -0.75
N SER A 339 8.00 12.97 -0.60
CA SER A 339 9.20 12.34 -1.17
C SER A 339 9.23 12.48 -2.69
N SER A 340 8.09 12.23 -3.33
CA SER A 340 7.95 12.36 -4.80
C SER A 340 8.06 13.81 -5.25
N PHE A 341 7.52 14.76 -4.48
CA PHE A 341 7.63 16.19 -4.76
C PHE A 341 9.08 16.67 -4.67
N ILE A 342 9.81 16.30 -3.62
CA ILE A 342 11.23 16.64 -3.50
C ILE A 342 12.04 16.02 -4.64
N GLY A 343 11.81 14.74 -4.96
CA GLY A 343 12.45 14.09 -6.11
C GLY A 343 12.13 14.76 -7.45
N PHE A 344 10.91 15.28 -7.62
CA PHE A 344 10.53 16.05 -8.80
C PHE A 344 11.25 17.40 -8.86
N LEU A 345 11.41 18.10 -7.73
CA LEU A 345 12.19 19.33 -7.66
C LEU A 345 13.65 19.10 -8.05
N LEU A 346 14.29 18.05 -7.50
CA LEU A 346 15.68 17.72 -7.83
C LEU A 346 15.87 17.49 -9.34
N LYS A 347 15.00 16.68 -9.95
CA LYS A 347 15.03 16.46 -11.42
C LYS A 347 14.79 17.74 -12.22
N SER A 348 13.91 18.60 -11.73
CA SER A 348 13.61 19.88 -12.39
C SER A 348 14.74 20.90 -12.26
N LEU A 349 15.70 20.70 -11.35
CA LEU A 349 16.92 21.52 -11.28
C LEU A 349 17.97 21.08 -12.29
N ASP A 350 17.99 19.79 -12.64
CA ASP A 350 18.89 19.25 -13.68
C ASP A 350 18.41 19.62 -15.09
N ASP A 351 17.09 19.80 -15.26
CA ASP A 351 16.50 20.30 -16.50
C ASP A 351 16.56 21.84 -16.53
N ASP A 352 17.10 22.46 -17.58
CA ASP A 352 17.13 23.93 -17.81
C ASP A 352 15.71 24.56 -18.04
N GLY A 353 14.66 23.94 -17.49
CA GLY A 353 13.27 24.31 -17.64
C GLY A 353 12.83 25.47 -16.72
N PRO A 354 11.59 25.97 -16.91
CA PRO A 354 11.02 26.95 -16.01
C PRO A 354 10.81 26.37 -14.61
N PHE A 355 10.96 27.22 -13.57
CA PHE A 355 10.68 26.82 -12.19
C PHE A 355 9.27 26.23 -12.03
N VAL A 356 9.19 25.21 -11.19
CA VAL A 356 7.96 24.46 -10.87
C VAL A 356 6.85 25.36 -10.32
N MET A 357 7.22 26.41 -9.59
CA MET A 357 6.32 27.44 -9.10
C MET A 357 7.11 28.73 -8.79
N ASP A 358 6.40 29.77 -8.34
CA ASP A 358 7.00 31.02 -7.89
C ASP A 358 8.05 30.77 -6.77
N PRO A 359 9.26 31.36 -6.85
CA PRO A 359 10.31 31.20 -5.84
C PRO A 359 9.86 31.51 -4.40
N ASP A 360 8.98 32.50 -4.19
CA ASP A 360 8.48 32.84 -2.86
C ASP A 360 7.61 31.71 -2.28
N LEU A 361 6.91 30.96 -3.13
CA LEU A 361 6.14 29.78 -2.73
C LEU A 361 7.07 28.61 -2.40
N LEU A 362 8.15 28.42 -3.15
CA LEU A 362 9.17 27.42 -2.85
C LEU A 362 9.84 27.69 -1.50
N LEU A 363 10.22 28.93 -1.20
CA LEU A 363 10.81 29.29 0.09
C LEU A 363 9.85 29.07 1.27
N LYS A 364 8.55 29.34 1.07
CA LYS A 364 7.52 29.02 2.07
C LYS A 364 7.38 27.51 2.28
N LEU A 365 7.41 26.73 1.20
CA LEU A 365 7.40 25.27 1.29
C LEU A 365 8.64 24.76 2.00
N GLN A 366 9.85 25.23 1.65
CA GLN A 366 11.09 24.83 2.31
C GLN A 366 10.97 24.98 3.84
N LYS A 367 10.56 26.16 4.32
CA LYS A 367 10.36 26.39 5.75
C LYS A 367 9.31 25.43 6.34
N SER A 368 8.18 25.24 5.65
CA SER A 368 7.14 24.33 6.12
C SER A 368 7.56 22.87 6.11
N ILE A 369 8.42 22.44 5.18
CA ILE A 369 8.97 21.08 5.13
C ILE A 369 9.91 20.89 6.30
N SER A 370 10.86 21.80 6.54
CA SER A 370 11.77 21.71 7.70
C SER A 370 10.98 21.65 9.02
N GLU A 371 9.97 22.50 9.22
CA GLU A 371 9.08 22.44 10.40
C GLU A 371 8.37 21.08 10.53
N THR A 372 7.87 20.51 9.43
CA THR A 372 7.25 19.18 9.43
C THR A 372 8.25 18.08 9.75
N MET A 373 9.50 18.20 9.28
CA MET A 373 10.54 17.21 9.55
C MET A 373 10.99 17.20 11.02
N PHE A 374 11.01 18.35 11.70
CA PHE A 374 11.23 18.36 13.15
C PHE A 374 10.17 17.54 13.90
N VAL A 375 8.88 17.76 13.61
CA VAL A 375 7.78 16.97 14.19
C VAL A 375 7.88 15.50 13.81
N THR A 376 8.37 15.20 12.60
CA THR A 376 8.58 13.82 12.14
C THR A 376 9.69 13.13 12.91
N VAL A 377 10.80 13.83 13.19
CA VAL A 377 11.91 13.30 14.00
C VAL A 377 11.43 12.98 15.43
N GLU A 378 10.67 13.88 16.05
CA GLU A 378 10.06 13.64 17.37
C GLU A 378 9.13 12.43 17.34
N TYR A 379 8.21 12.38 16.36
CA TYR A 379 7.28 11.26 16.20
C TYR A 379 8.00 9.91 16.02
N LEU A 380 9.03 9.87 15.17
CA LEU A 380 9.81 8.64 14.94
C LEU A 380 10.51 8.18 16.22
N ARG A 381 11.10 9.10 16.98
CA ARG A 381 11.73 8.79 18.27
C ARG A 381 10.70 8.25 19.26
N ASP A 382 9.59 8.94 19.43
CA ASP A 382 8.53 8.55 20.37
C ASP A 382 7.91 7.19 19.99
N ARG A 383 7.66 6.96 18.70
CA ARG A 383 7.12 5.68 18.18
C ARG A 383 8.10 4.52 18.39
N TRP A 384 9.39 4.77 18.20
CA TRP A 384 10.44 3.78 18.42
C TRP A 384 10.60 3.44 19.90
N ASP A 385 10.70 4.45 20.76
CA ASP A 385 10.83 4.27 22.21
C ASP A 385 9.60 3.55 22.79
N ALA A 386 8.40 3.90 22.31
CA ALA A 386 7.18 3.18 22.66
C ALA A 386 7.23 1.69 22.26
N SER A 387 7.80 1.37 21.10
CA SER A 387 7.90 0.01 20.58
C SER A 387 8.97 -0.84 21.27
N VAL A 388 10.11 -0.25 21.64
CA VAL A 388 11.29 -0.98 22.10
C VAL A 388 11.41 -0.99 23.63
N ALA A 389 11.20 0.16 24.28
CA ALA A 389 11.31 0.26 25.73
C ALA A 389 9.98 -0.09 26.42
N GLY A 390 8.85 0.10 25.73
CA GLY A 390 7.52 -0.09 26.29
C GLY A 390 7.28 0.71 27.57
N ALA A 391 6.20 0.36 28.28
CA ALA A 391 5.74 0.97 29.54
C ALA A 391 6.66 0.77 30.77
N MET A 392 7.93 0.38 30.60
CA MET A 392 8.77 -0.04 31.73
C MET A 392 9.08 1.16 32.65
N GLY A 393 8.44 1.20 33.82
CA GLY A 393 8.62 2.25 34.84
C GLY A 393 7.38 3.09 35.14
N LEU A 394 6.27 2.90 34.40
CA LEU A 394 5.01 3.61 34.65
C LEU A 394 4.10 2.84 35.61
N HIS A 395 3.39 3.59 36.46
CA HIS A 395 2.42 3.05 37.42
C HIS A 395 1.32 2.25 36.69
N PRO A 396 0.83 1.11 37.24
CA PRO A 396 -0.19 0.29 36.60
C PRO A 396 -1.44 1.05 36.13
N ASP A 397 -1.82 2.12 36.84
CA ASP A 397 -2.99 2.95 36.52
C ASP A 397 -2.84 3.79 35.24
N ALA A 398 -1.64 3.92 34.68
CA ALA A 398 -1.43 4.55 33.38
C ALA A 398 -1.87 3.66 32.20
N ARG A 399 -2.11 2.35 32.45
CA ARG A 399 -2.49 1.34 31.47
C ARG A 399 -4.00 1.29 31.33
N SER A 400 -4.53 2.10 30.42
CA SER A 400 -5.98 2.23 30.17
C SER A 400 -6.49 1.29 29.07
N GLY A 401 -5.62 0.69 28.26
CA GLY A 401 -6.00 -0.24 27.18
C GLY A 401 -6.03 -1.69 27.65
N GLN A 402 -6.96 -2.50 27.13
CA GLN A 402 -7.02 -3.94 27.39
C GLN A 402 -6.93 -4.68 26.05
N THR A 403 -5.92 -5.53 25.89
CA THR A 403 -5.63 -6.27 24.66
C THR A 403 -5.73 -7.76 24.92
N HIS A 404 -6.46 -8.46 24.05
CA HIS A 404 -6.62 -9.91 24.09
C HIS A 404 -5.65 -10.56 23.10
N THR A 405 -4.54 -11.06 23.60
CA THR A 405 -3.61 -11.88 22.81
C THR A 405 -3.96 -13.37 22.96
N SER A 406 -3.43 -14.22 22.09
CA SER A 406 -3.51 -15.69 22.20
C SER A 406 -2.97 -16.23 23.54
N SER A 407 -2.23 -15.40 24.30
CA SER A 407 -1.68 -15.71 25.61
C SER A 407 -2.47 -15.09 26.80
N GLY A 408 -3.63 -14.48 26.54
CA GLY A 408 -4.52 -13.88 27.55
C GLY A 408 -4.71 -12.36 27.39
N SER A 409 -5.54 -11.78 28.27
CA SER A 409 -5.78 -10.33 28.33
C SER A 409 -4.66 -9.60 29.07
N ARG A 410 -4.03 -8.60 28.46
CA ARG A 410 -3.03 -7.73 29.08
C ARG A 410 -3.51 -6.29 29.07
N LEU A 411 -3.13 -5.52 30.09
CA LEU A 411 -3.36 -4.07 30.10
C LEU A 411 -2.20 -3.39 29.36
N THR A 412 -2.50 -2.73 28.24
CA THR A 412 -1.55 -1.95 27.44
C THR A 412 -1.71 -0.46 27.71
N LEU A 413 -0.64 0.29 27.43
CA LEU A 413 -0.76 1.73 27.30
C LEU A 413 -1.39 2.08 25.94
N ALA A 414 -2.00 3.26 25.81
CA ALA A 414 -2.56 3.70 24.53
C ALA A 414 -1.52 3.72 23.37
N TRP A 415 -0.23 3.80 23.70
CA TRP A 415 0.94 3.92 22.83
C TRP A 415 1.74 2.62 22.67
N ASP A 416 1.30 1.54 23.34
CA ASP A 416 1.86 0.19 23.16
C ASP A 416 1.01 -0.56 22.13
N SER A 417 1.59 -0.97 21.00
CA SER A 417 0.84 -1.69 19.95
C SER A 417 0.53 -3.10 20.38
N ALA A 418 -0.73 -3.52 20.18
CA ALA A 418 -1.16 -4.90 20.38
C ALA A 418 -0.39 -5.91 19.50
N ASP A 419 -0.14 -5.51 18.25
CA ASP A 419 0.21 -6.42 17.16
C ASP A 419 1.38 -5.92 16.27
N ASP A 420 1.64 -4.60 16.23
CA ASP A 420 2.54 -3.99 15.23
C ASP A 420 3.82 -3.38 15.84
N SER A 421 4.98 -3.95 15.51
CA SER A 421 6.28 -3.37 15.83
C SER A 421 6.62 -2.20 14.90
N ALA A 422 7.46 -1.26 15.35
CA ALA A 422 7.84 -0.09 14.55
C ALA A 422 8.56 -0.44 13.23
N ASP A 423 9.23 -1.59 13.17
CA ASP A 423 9.90 -2.11 11.97
C ASP A 423 8.96 -2.83 10.98
N ASP A 424 7.68 -2.99 11.34
CA ASP A 424 6.64 -3.52 10.45
C ASP A 424 5.60 -2.43 10.07
N ASP A 425 5.77 -1.19 10.54
CA ASP A 425 4.82 -0.08 10.33
C ASP A 425 5.13 0.70 9.03
N PRO A 426 4.25 0.66 8.01
CA PRO A 426 4.47 1.37 6.74
C PRO A 426 4.56 2.89 6.91
N LEU A 427 3.94 3.46 7.95
CA LEU A 427 4.06 4.87 8.25
C LEU A 427 5.48 5.24 8.68
N VAL A 428 6.13 4.40 9.50
CA VAL A 428 7.52 4.63 9.91
C VAL A 428 8.44 4.61 8.68
N LEU A 429 8.24 3.66 7.77
CA LEU A 429 9.03 3.61 6.53
C LEU A 429 8.84 4.85 5.65
N ALA A 430 7.59 5.27 5.45
CA ALA A 430 7.29 6.47 4.65
C ALA A 430 7.88 7.74 5.28
N ALA A 431 7.75 7.89 6.61
CA ALA A 431 8.32 8.98 7.37
C ALA A 431 9.85 9.02 7.30
N VAL A 432 10.52 7.86 7.49
CA VAL A 432 11.98 7.75 7.37
C VAL A 432 12.45 8.10 5.96
N ARG A 433 11.75 7.66 4.90
CA ARG A 433 12.09 8.01 3.51
C ARG A 433 12.02 9.50 3.25
N ALA A 434 10.91 10.14 3.63
CA ALA A 434 10.73 11.57 3.42
C ALA A 434 11.74 12.40 4.22
N MET A 435 11.98 12.02 5.48
CA MET A 435 12.98 12.64 6.35
C MET A 435 14.39 12.46 5.80
N ALA A 436 14.75 11.25 5.36
CA ALA A 436 16.08 10.94 4.83
C ALA A 436 16.44 11.84 3.65
N ILE A 437 15.54 11.93 2.67
CA ILE A 437 15.73 12.80 1.50
C ILE A 437 15.90 14.24 1.97
N TRP A 438 15.03 14.75 2.84
CA TRP A 438 15.11 16.13 3.27
C TRP A 438 16.36 16.45 4.10
N VAL A 439 16.78 15.57 5.00
CA VAL A 439 18.01 15.74 5.82
C VAL A 439 19.25 15.82 4.94
N ARG A 440 19.28 15.05 3.84
CA ARG A 440 20.36 15.09 2.86
C ARG A 440 20.37 16.39 2.06
N GLU A 441 19.22 16.81 1.53
CA GLU A 441 19.14 17.97 0.63
C GLU A 441 19.08 19.34 1.36
N ASP A 442 18.54 19.40 2.58
CA ASP A 442 18.40 20.67 3.32
C ASP A 442 19.74 21.09 3.92
N GLU A 443 20.18 22.33 3.62
CA GLU A 443 21.41 22.92 4.15
C GLU A 443 21.29 23.30 5.64
N SER A 444 20.08 23.21 6.22
CA SER A 444 19.84 23.53 7.62
C SER A 444 20.58 22.59 8.59
N SER A 445 21.67 23.08 9.17
CA SER A 445 22.42 22.35 10.21
C SER A 445 21.61 22.01 11.46
N ALA A 446 20.49 22.70 11.71
CA ALA A 446 19.65 22.49 12.88
C ALA A 446 18.90 21.15 12.82
N LEU A 447 18.26 20.86 11.67
CA LEU A 447 17.52 19.62 11.50
C LEU A 447 18.46 18.41 11.49
N ARG A 448 19.61 18.51 10.81
CA ARG A 448 20.63 17.45 10.81
C ARG A 448 21.08 17.10 12.23
N LYS A 449 21.33 18.12 13.07
CA LYS A 449 21.70 17.94 14.49
C LYS A 449 20.60 17.23 15.28
N GLU A 450 19.34 17.58 15.09
CA GLU A 450 18.23 16.93 15.79
C GLU A 450 18.09 15.47 15.34
N ALA A 451 18.11 15.23 14.02
CA ALA A 451 18.00 13.90 13.43
C ALA A 451 19.18 12.97 13.82
N THR A 452 20.32 13.49 14.29
CA THR A 452 21.38 12.63 14.87
C THR A 452 20.90 11.82 16.07
N GLY A 453 19.84 12.25 16.77
CA GLY A 453 19.21 11.50 17.86
C GLY A 453 18.47 10.23 17.42
N LEU A 454 18.36 9.98 16.11
CA LEU A 454 17.74 8.79 15.54
C LEU A 454 18.76 7.74 15.04
N VAL A 455 20.07 7.97 15.19
CA VAL A 455 21.11 7.09 14.62
C VAL A 455 20.98 5.64 15.11
N ASP A 456 20.72 5.43 16.39
CA ASP A 456 20.50 4.11 16.99
C ASP A 456 19.27 3.42 16.37
N MET A 457 18.14 4.13 16.28
CA MET A 457 16.91 3.65 15.65
C MET A 457 17.15 3.28 14.18
N LEU A 458 17.78 4.17 13.40
CA LEU A 458 18.02 3.97 11.97
C LEU A 458 18.89 2.72 11.71
N LEU A 459 19.94 2.53 12.51
CA LEU A 459 20.82 1.37 12.39
C LEU A 459 20.12 0.06 12.81
N GLU A 460 19.20 0.12 13.77
CA GLU A 460 18.43 -1.07 14.16
C GLU A 460 17.36 -1.42 13.11
N LEU A 461 16.67 -0.42 12.55
CA LEU A 461 15.78 -0.59 11.39
C LEU A 461 16.53 -1.15 10.16
N TYR A 462 17.78 -0.74 9.97
CA TYR A 462 18.65 -1.30 8.92
C TYR A 462 18.86 -2.81 9.11
N LYS A 463 19.19 -3.24 10.34
CA LYS A 463 19.43 -4.65 10.68
C LYS A 463 18.16 -5.49 10.64
N SER A 464 17.02 -4.93 11.06
CA SER A 464 15.76 -5.67 11.12
C SER A 464 15.13 -5.87 9.74
N SER A 465 15.52 -5.08 8.75
CA SER A 465 15.04 -5.15 7.37
C SER A 465 15.27 -6.52 6.72
N ARG A 466 14.23 -7.07 6.08
CA ARG A 466 14.25 -8.36 5.38
C ARG A 466 13.51 -8.27 4.05
N GLU A 467 13.90 -9.08 3.08
CA GLU A 467 13.31 -9.10 1.71
C GLU A 467 11.78 -9.35 1.65
N LYS A 468 11.20 -9.99 2.68
CA LYS A 468 9.77 -10.30 2.75
C LYS A 468 8.97 -9.35 3.65
N LYS A 469 9.61 -8.33 4.19
CA LYS A 469 9.04 -7.30 5.07
C LYS A 469 9.31 -5.92 4.47
N LEU A 470 8.95 -4.87 5.21
CA LEU A 470 9.37 -3.51 4.91
C LEU A 470 10.91 -3.42 4.88
N ASP A 471 11.46 -2.84 3.82
CA ASP A 471 12.90 -2.64 3.66
C ASP A 471 13.28 -1.18 3.92
N PHE A 472 13.90 -0.93 5.07
CA PHE A 472 14.38 0.38 5.50
C PHE A 472 15.77 0.70 4.98
N ARG A 473 16.54 -0.29 4.51
CA ARG A 473 17.95 -0.12 4.16
C ARG A 473 18.20 1.04 3.19
N PRO A 474 17.46 1.17 2.06
CA PRO A 474 17.70 2.29 1.15
C PRO A 474 17.46 3.66 1.80
N ALA A 475 16.38 3.79 2.58
CA ALA A 475 16.01 5.04 3.23
C ALA A 475 17.01 5.41 4.33
N VAL A 476 17.47 4.42 5.10
CA VAL A 476 18.48 4.62 6.13
C VAL A 476 19.80 5.08 5.53
N LEU A 477 20.29 4.47 4.45
CA LEU A 477 21.54 4.88 3.80
C LEU A 477 21.49 6.35 3.37
N VAL A 478 20.38 6.79 2.75
CA VAL A 478 20.18 8.21 2.39
C VAL A 478 20.18 9.12 3.62
N ALA A 479 19.57 8.69 4.73
CA ALA A 479 19.60 9.46 5.97
C ALA A 479 21.02 9.58 6.52
N LEU A 480 21.79 8.48 6.52
CA LEU A 480 23.15 8.46 7.03
C LEU A 480 24.09 9.41 6.26
N GLU A 481 23.94 9.48 4.94
CA GLU A 481 24.66 10.44 4.09
C GLU A 481 24.45 11.89 4.57
N GLY A 482 23.20 12.30 4.80
CA GLY A 482 22.90 13.65 5.31
C GLY A 482 23.34 13.89 6.77
N LEU A 483 23.35 12.84 7.61
CA LEU A 483 23.76 12.95 9.01
C LEU A 483 25.28 13.05 9.20
N LEU A 484 26.07 12.52 8.27
CA LEU A 484 27.54 12.56 8.34
C LEU A 484 28.11 13.98 8.22
N ASP A 485 27.38 14.90 7.60
CA ASP A 485 27.75 16.33 7.56
C ASP A 485 27.75 17.00 8.94
N ALA A 486 27.05 16.42 9.92
CA ALA A 486 27.09 16.88 11.29
C ALA A 486 28.18 16.11 12.07
N LYS A 487 29.13 16.82 12.68
CA LYS A 487 30.18 16.22 13.53
C LYS A 487 29.63 15.23 14.57
N LYS A 488 28.54 15.60 15.26
CA LYS A 488 27.86 14.75 16.24
C LYS A 488 27.27 13.48 15.61
N GLY A 489 26.79 13.57 14.36
CA GLY A 489 26.24 12.44 13.61
C GLY A 489 27.29 11.37 13.38
N LYS A 490 28.49 11.78 12.95
CA LYS A 490 29.65 10.89 12.82
C LYS A 490 30.02 10.20 14.14
N GLU A 491 30.14 10.97 15.22
CA GLU A 491 30.48 10.43 16.55
C GLU A 491 29.46 9.38 17.01
N LEU A 492 28.17 9.66 16.82
CA LEU A 492 27.10 8.73 17.16
C LEU A 492 27.06 7.49 16.25
N LEU A 493 27.34 7.63 14.95
CA LEU A 493 27.41 6.48 14.05
C LEU A 493 28.51 5.50 14.47
N LEU A 494 29.69 6.01 14.79
CA LEU A 494 30.80 5.20 15.27
C LEU A 494 30.51 4.60 16.65
N ALA A 495 29.80 5.32 17.53
CA ALA A 495 29.40 4.83 18.84
C ALA A 495 28.32 3.73 18.78
N ASN A 496 27.53 3.68 17.71
CA ASN A 496 26.46 2.68 17.49
C ASN A 496 26.88 1.59 16.48
N ASP A 497 28.19 1.33 16.33
CA ASP A 497 28.74 0.26 15.50
C ASP A 497 28.36 0.33 14.00
N ALA A 498 28.05 1.51 13.47
CA ALA A 498 27.66 1.68 12.06
C ALA A 498 28.67 1.07 11.09
N TRP A 499 29.97 1.23 11.37
CA TRP A 499 31.04 0.61 10.57
C TRP A 499 30.85 -0.90 10.44
N THR A 500 30.68 -1.60 11.57
CA THR A 500 30.57 -3.06 11.60
C THR A 500 29.32 -3.52 10.87
N ILE A 501 28.19 -2.83 11.09
CA ILE A 501 26.89 -3.14 10.46
C ILE A 501 27.00 -3.03 8.94
N LEU A 502 27.47 -1.89 8.46
CA LEU A 502 27.55 -1.57 7.04
C LEU A 502 28.64 -2.37 6.33
N ALA A 503 29.82 -2.54 6.95
CA ALA A 503 30.90 -3.35 6.38
C ALA A 503 30.49 -4.82 6.27
N SER A 504 29.74 -5.37 7.23
CA SER A 504 29.23 -6.74 7.15
C SER A 504 28.28 -6.91 5.97
N ASP A 505 27.30 -6.01 5.80
CA ASP A 505 26.37 -6.08 4.66
C ASP A 505 27.10 -5.86 3.33
N LEU A 506 28.05 -4.91 3.26
CA LEU A 506 28.87 -4.70 2.07
C LEU A 506 29.64 -5.96 1.66
N LEU A 507 30.26 -6.66 2.61
CA LEU A 507 31.01 -7.88 2.33
C LEU A 507 30.10 -9.03 1.89
N ASP A 508 28.90 -9.11 2.43
CA ASP A 508 27.90 -10.10 2.00
C ASP A 508 27.38 -9.80 0.59
N ILE A 509 27.09 -8.53 0.28
CA ILE A 509 26.75 -8.06 -1.07
C ILE A 509 27.90 -8.40 -2.03
N PHE A 510 29.13 -8.03 -1.69
CA PHE A 510 30.30 -8.23 -2.54
C PHE A 510 30.55 -9.71 -2.87
N ARG A 511 30.32 -10.61 -1.90
CA ARG A 511 30.39 -12.07 -2.14
C ARG A 511 29.29 -12.55 -3.09
N ARG A 512 28.04 -12.07 -2.92
CA ARG A 512 26.90 -12.47 -3.76
C ARG A 512 27.07 -11.96 -5.19
N THR A 513 27.37 -10.67 -5.35
CA THR A 513 27.58 -10.04 -6.66
C THR A 513 28.87 -10.50 -7.33
N GLY A 514 29.83 -11.03 -6.59
CA GLY A 514 31.03 -11.65 -7.16
C GLY A 514 30.76 -12.93 -7.99
N THR A 515 29.60 -13.56 -7.81
CA THR A 515 29.23 -14.83 -8.49
C THR A 515 27.99 -14.73 -9.39
N GLY A 516 27.27 -13.62 -9.36
CA GLY A 516 26.05 -13.41 -10.15
C GLY A 516 25.71 -11.94 -10.37
N ASN A 517 24.78 -11.68 -11.29
CA ASN A 517 24.32 -10.32 -11.61
C ASN A 517 23.11 -9.95 -10.77
N ASN A 518 23.35 -9.30 -9.62
CA ASN A 518 22.30 -8.76 -8.76
C ASN A 518 22.42 -7.23 -8.67
N GLU A 519 21.81 -6.54 -9.62
CA GLU A 519 21.86 -5.06 -9.72
C GLU A 519 21.29 -4.34 -8.49
N PRO A 520 20.14 -4.74 -7.90
CA PRO A 520 19.63 -4.10 -6.69
C PRO A 520 20.59 -4.20 -5.49
N GLU A 521 21.23 -5.36 -5.29
CA GLU A 521 22.22 -5.51 -4.21
C GLU A 521 23.48 -4.71 -4.51
N ALA A 522 23.95 -4.70 -5.77
CA ALA A 522 25.11 -3.90 -6.18
C ALA A 522 24.87 -2.40 -5.98
N ALA A 523 23.69 -1.88 -6.35
CA ALA A 523 23.30 -0.49 -6.10
C ALA A 523 23.34 -0.15 -4.59
N ARG A 524 22.84 -1.05 -3.73
CA ARG A 524 22.95 -0.89 -2.27
C ARG A 524 24.42 -0.86 -1.82
N GLY A 525 25.27 -1.73 -2.38
CA GLY A 525 26.70 -1.77 -2.09
C GLY A 525 27.42 -0.46 -2.39
N ILE A 526 27.08 0.20 -3.51
CA ILE A 526 27.63 1.51 -3.89
C ILE A 526 27.28 2.57 -2.84
N GLU A 527 26.03 2.63 -2.41
CA GLU A 527 25.59 3.60 -1.39
C GLU A 527 26.25 3.34 -0.02
N ILE A 528 26.43 2.07 0.37
CA ILE A 528 27.19 1.72 1.58
C ILE A 528 28.64 2.23 1.48
N VAL A 529 29.30 2.00 0.35
CA VAL A 529 30.68 2.46 0.13
C VAL A 529 30.77 3.99 0.26
N ARG A 530 29.81 4.75 -0.31
CA ARG A 530 29.80 6.22 -0.22
C ARG A 530 29.82 6.68 1.24
N ILE A 531 28.98 6.08 2.10
CA ILE A 531 28.91 6.38 3.53
C ILE A 531 30.23 6.01 4.24
N LEU A 532 30.77 4.81 3.97
CA LEU A 532 32.01 4.35 4.60
C LEU A 532 33.22 5.19 4.18
N LEU A 533 33.29 5.62 2.93
CA LEU A 533 34.34 6.52 2.43
C LEU A 533 34.31 7.86 3.17
N GLN A 534 33.15 8.49 3.30
CA GLN A 534 33.01 9.76 4.03
C GLN A 534 33.43 9.62 5.51
N ILE A 535 33.18 8.47 6.15
CA ILE A 535 33.68 8.18 7.50
C ILE A 535 35.21 8.12 7.53
N VAL A 536 35.83 7.44 6.57
CA VAL A 536 37.29 7.25 6.47
C VAL A 536 38.02 8.55 6.16
N GLU A 537 37.48 9.37 5.26
CA GLU A 537 38.09 10.63 4.82
C GLU A 537 38.07 11.71 5.90
N THR A 538 37.05 11.69 6.76
CA THR A 538 36.90 12.67 7.84
C THR A 538 37.55 12.24 9.16
N GLU A 539 38.21 11.07 9.21
CA GLU A 539 38.77 10.52 10.45
C GLU A 539 40.19 11.01 10.72
N ASP A 540 40.30 11.98 11.64
CA ASP A 540 41.58 12.60 12.02
C ASP A 540 42.58 11.61 12.64
N SER A 541 42.09 10.53 13.27
CA SER A 541 42.94 9.53 13.93
C SER A 541 43.56 8.51 12.95
N GLY A 542 43.23 8.60 11.67
CA GLY A 542 43.62 7.65 10.64
C GLY A 542 42.81 6.34 10.72
N THR A 543 43.15 5.39 9.86
CA THR A 543 42.41 4.12 9.76
C THR A 543 42.53 3.27 11.02
N LYS A 544 41.39 2.89 11.62
CA LYS A 544 41.33 1.98 12.76
C LYS A 544 41.65 0.55 12.32
N GLU A 545 42.34 -0.22 13.17
CA GLU A 545 42.73 -1.60 12.82
C GLU A 545 41.54 -2.51 12.55
N ALA A 546 40.43 -2.35 13.28
CA ALA A 546 39.18 -3.09 13.06
C ALA A 546 38.57 -2.87 11.67
N TRP A 547 38.95 -1.80 10.96
CA TRP A 547 38.46 -1.50 9.61
C TRP A 547 39.21 -2.30 8.53
N MET A 548 40.39 -2.83 8.87
CA MET A 548 41.22 -3.61 7.95
C MET A 548 40.67 -5.01 7.65
N ASP A 549 39.62 -5.45 8.36
CA ASP A 549 38.92 -6.68 8.03
C ASP A 549 38.33 -6.61 6.60
N VAL A 550 37.89 -5.43 6.15
CA VAL A 550 37.43 -5.22 4.77
C VAL A 550 38.55 -5.54 3.76
N ILE A 551 39.77 -5.05 4.01
CA ILE A 551 40.96 -5.30 3.18
C ILE A 551 41.24 -6.80 3.06
N THR A 552 41.16 -7.52 4.18
CA THR A 552 41.43 -8.97 4.22
C THR A 552 40.40 -9.76 3.43
N HIS A 553 39.12 -9.41 3.55
CA HIS A 553 38.05 -10.08 2.83
C HIS A 553 38.09 -9.80 1.32
N VAL A 554 38.34 -8.55 0.92
CA VAL A 554 38.44 -8.17 -0.49
C VAL A 554 39.70 -8.79 -1.13
N ALA A 555 40.81 -8.85 -0.41
CA ALA A 555 42.03 -9.51 -0.89
C ALA A 555 41.87 -11.02 -1.15
N ALA A 556 40.88 -11.67 -0.52
CA ALA A 556 40.57 -13.08 -0.74
C ALA A 556 39.67 -13.33 -1.97
N TRP A 557 39.22 -12.28 -2.66
CA TRP A 557 38.39 -12.38 -3.85
C TRP A 557 39.22 -12.62 -5.12
N TYR A 558 38.75 -13.52 -5.99
CA TYR A 558 39.45 -13.93 -7.21
C TYR A 558 39.05 -13.14 -8.47
N GLY A 559 38.25 -12.07 -8.31
CA GLY A 559 37.70 -11.31 -9.43
C GLY A 559 36.46 -11.98 -10.06
N PRO A 560 35.77 -11.31 -11.00
CA PRO A 560 34.57 -11.84 -11.62
C PRO A 560 34.90 -12.90 -12.67
N GLU A 561 34.29 -14.08 -12.63
CA GLU A 561 34.55 -15.16 -13.60
C GLU A 561 33.81 -14.96 -14.94
N THR A 562 32.72 -14.19 -14.92
CA THR A 562 31.83 -13.95 -16.07
C THR A 562 31.63 -12.46 -16.30
N GLU A 563 31.05 -12.10 -17.45
CA GLU A 563 30.66 -10.73 -17.76
C GLU A 563 29.48 -10.29 -16.88
N GLN A 564 29.58 -9.10 -16.30
CA GLN A 564 28.63 -8.60 -15.31
C GLN A 564 27.99 -7.29 -15.77
N SER A 565 26.88 -6.90 -15.14
CA SER A 565 26.24 -5.62 -15.44
C SER A 565 27.09 -4.44 -14.97
N ALA A 566 26.87 -3.27 -15.58
CA ALA A 566 27.62 -2.04 -15.26
C ALA A 566 27.53 -1.67 -13.77
N THR A 567 26.34 -1.81 -13.16
CA THR A 567 26.13 -1.53 -11.72
C THR A 567 26.93 -2.48 -10.83
N VAL A 568 27.11 -3.74 -11.23
CA VAL A 568 27.92 -4.69 -10.47
C VAL A 568 29.41 -4.32 -10.57
N TYR A 569 29.88 -3.92 -11.76
CA TYR A 569 31.24 -3.41 -11.91
C TYR A 569 31.47 -2.12 -11.11
N GLU A 570 30.53 -1.19 -11.13
CA GLU A 570 30.58 0.03 -10.33
C GLU A 570 30.70 -0.27 -8.84
N CYS A 571 29.89 -1.22 -8.31
CA CYS A 571 30.00 -1.66 -6.93
C CYS A 571 31.39 -2.25 -6.60
N GLN A 572 31.97 -3.03 -7.50
CA GLN A 572 33.30 -3.62 -7.30
C GLN A 572 34.40 -2.56 -7.31
N VAL A 573 34.33 -1.60 -8.23
CA VAL A 573 35.24 -0.46 -8.29
C VAL A 573 35.14 0.39 -7.03
N ALA A 574 33.91 0.67 -6.56
CA ALA A 574 33.67 1.39 -5.32
C ALA A 574 34.30 0.68 -4.10
N VAL A 575 34.14 -0.64 -3.98
CA VAL A 575 34.79 -1.41 -2.91
C VAL A 575 36.32 -1.31 -2.97
N LEU A 576 36.90 -1.32 -4.16
CA LEU A 576 38.35 -1.13 -4.35
C LEU A 576 38.80 0.30 -3.98
N GLN A 577 37.99 1.32 -4.26
CA GLN A 577 38.22 2.70 -3.82
C GLN A 577 38.22 2.80 -2.28
N LEU A 578 37.24 2.18 -1.62
CA LEU A 578 37.22 2.10 -0.15
C LEU A 578 38.50 1.44 0.40
N CYS A 579 38.95 0.36 -0.24
CA CYS A 579 40.19 -0.29 0.13
C CYS A 579 41.41 0.62 -0.04
N ALA A 580 41.48 1.36 -1.15
CA ALA A 580 42.56 2.32 -1.41
C ALA A 580 42.59 3.42 -0.34
N SER A 581 41.45 4.01 0.00
CA SER A 581 41.33 5.05 1.04
C SER A 581 41.72 4.53 2.42
N LEU A 582 41.30 3.32 2.80
CA LEU A 582 41.72 2.68 4.06
C LEU A 582 43.23 2.46 4.12
N LEU A 583 43.84 1.99 3.03
CA LEU A 583 45.29 1.75 2.99
C LEU A 583 46.07 3.07 3.00
N ALA A 584 45.61 4.07 2.26
CA ALA A 584 46.21 5.41 2.21
C ALA A 584 46.16 6.10 3.58
N ASN A 585 45.09 5.96 4.34
CA ASN A 585 44.94 6.58 5.67
C ASN A 585 45.51 5.70 6.82
N SER A 586 46.02 4.50 6.52
CA SER A 586 46.60 3.61 7.53
C SER A 586 48.05 3.99 7.91
N SER A 587 48.43 3.68 9.16
CA SER A 587 49.79 3.91 9.65
C SER A 587 50.83 3.04 8.93
N PRO A 588 52.12 3.45 8.86
CA PRO A 588 53.17 2.66 8.19
C PRO A 588 53.30 1.23 8.73
N GLY A 589 53.08 1.04 10.05
CA GLY A 589 53.09 -0.28 10.68
C GLY A 589 51.94 -1.17 10.19
N MET A 590 50.74 -0.60 10.01
CA MET A 590 49.60 -1.32 9.43
C MET A 590 49.85 -1.67 7.96
N ARG A 591 50.34 -0.74 7.14
CA ARG A 591 50.68 -1.01 5.73
C ARG A 591 51.63 -2.19 5.59
N LYS A 592 52.66 -2.26 6.44
CA LYS A 592 53.61 -3.38 6.45
C LYS A 592 52.94 -4.71 6.78
N ARG A 593 52.04 -4.73 7.77
CA ARG A 593 51.28 -5.94 8.18
C ARG A 593 50.35 -6.45 7.07
N TYR A 594 49.71 -5.54 6.34
CA TYR A 594 48.75 -5.86 5.28
C TYR A 594 49.36 -5.90 3.86
N SER A 595 50.70 -5.87 3.72
CA SER A 595 51.40 -5.81 2.42
C SER A 595 50.99 -6.90 1.41
N HIS A 596 50.72 -8.12 1.88
CA HIS A 596 50.20 -9.20 1.04
C HIS A 596 48.80 -8.89 0.51
N SER A 597 47.89 -8.43 1.39
CA SER A 597 46.54 -8.01 1.01
C SER A 597 46.56 -6.80 0.07
N THR A 598 47.45 -5.83 0.31
CA THR A 598 47.69 -4.68 -0.58
C THR A 598 48.08 -5.13 -1.98
N SER A 599 48.99 -6.11 -2.09
CA SER A 599 49.40 -6.66 -3.38
C SER A 599 48.29 -7.45 -4.08
N ALA A 600 47.45 -8.17 -3.33
CA ALA A 600 46.29 -8.87 -3.88
C ALA A 600 45.25 -7.90 -4.45
N ILE A 601 44.89 -6.85 -3.70
CA ILE A 601 43.95 -5.80 -4.14
C ILE A 601 44.47 -5.08 -5.39
N PHE A 602 45.77 -4.76 -5.46
CA PHE A 602 46.37 -4.20 -6.66
C PHE A 602 46.23 -5.14 -7.88
N GLY A 603 46.42 -6.45 -7.66
CA GLY A 603 46.22 -7.47 -8.69
C GLY A 603 44.77 -7.55 -9.18
N ILE A 604 43.82 -7.52 -8.25
CA ILE A 604 42.38 -7.51 -8.55
C ILE A 604 42.00 -6.28 -9.37
N ALA A 605 42.40 -5.08 -8.94
CA ALA A 605 42.13 -3.84 -9.68
C ALA A 605 42.72 -3.87 -11.11
N SER A 606 43.93 -4.41 -11.26
CA SER A 606 44.58 -4.57 -12.57
C SER A 606 43.83 -5.55 -13.48
N GLN A 607 43.31 -6.65 -12.94
CA GLN A 607 42.51 -7.61 -13.68
C GLN A 607 41.15 -7.03 -14.08
N LEU A 608 40.50 -6.30 -13.18
CA LEU A 608 39.20 -5.67 -13.44
C LEU A 608 39.32 -4.62 -14.55
N ARG A 609 40.39 -3.82 -14.53
CA ARG A 609 40.73 -2.85 -15.58
C ARG A 609 40.86 -3.49 -16.97
N GLN A 610 41.35 -4.73 -17.04
CA GLN A 610 41.45 -5.45 -18.31
C GLN A 610 40.10 -5.99 -18.80
N LYS A 611 39.15 -6.24 -17.89
CA LYS A 611 37.84 -6.85 -18.19
C LYS A 611 36.77 -5.84 -18.58
N ILE A 612 36.74 -4.66 -17.95
CA ILE A 612 35.68 -3.64 -18.17
C ILE A 612 35.78 -2.98 -19.56
N GLY A 613 36.84 -3.22 -20.33
CA GLY A 613 36.98 -2.70 -21.70
C GLY A 613 37.34 -1.20 -21.73
N ASP A 614 36.85 -0.47 -22.74
CA ASP A 614 37.18 0.94 -22.98
C ASP A 614 36.15 1.94 -22.38
N ASP A 615 35.39 1.54 -21.34
CA ASP A 615 34.57 2.50 -20.59
C ASP A 615 35.49 3.54 -19.90
N PRO A 616 35.43 4.83 -20.30
CA PRO A 616 36.36 5.84 -19.81
C PRO A 616 36.20 6.10 -18.31
N THR A 617 34.97 6.02 -17.77
CA THR A 617 34.67 6.37 -16.39
C THR A 617 35.23 5.34 -15.42
N PHE A 618 34.99 4.05 -15.67
CA PHE A 618 35.54 2.99 -14.82
C PHE A 618 37.06 2.89 -14.91
N ARG A 619 37.63 3.20 -16.08
CA ARG A 619 39.07 3.16 -16.29
C ARG A 619 39.80 4.22 -15.48
N GLU A 620 39.29 5.45 -15.45
CA GLU A 620 39.83 6.54 -14.64
C GLU A 620 39.80 6.17 -13.14
N GLN A 621 38.65 5.71 -12.64
CA GLN A 621 38.50 5.31 -11.25
C GLN A 621 39.45 4.18 -10.84
N LEU A 622 39.66 3.18 -11.71
CA LEU A 622 40.60 2.09 -11.45
C LEU A 622 42.06 2.53 -11.54
N ASP A 623 42.38 3.46 -12.43
CA ASP A 623 43.72 4.04 -12.52
C ASP A 623 44.06 4.85 -11.25
N ASP A 624 43.10 5.57 -10.67
CA ASP A 624 43.25 6.26 -9.38
C ASP A 624 43.49 5.28 -8.23
N VAL A 625 42.75 4.16 -8.19
CA VAL A 625 42.98 3.09 -7.21
C VAL A 625 44.39 2.51 -7.34
N LEU A 626 44.84 2.20 -8.57
CA LEU A 626 46.17 1.66 -8.82
C LEU A 626 47.28 2.66 -8.47
N ALA A 627 47.09 3.94 -8.79
CA ALA A 627 48.02 5.01 -8.46
C ALA A 627 48.12 5.23 -6.94
N THR A 628 47.01 5.08 -6.22
CA THR A 628 46.97 5.22 -4.76
C THR A 628 47.64 4.04 -4.05
N ILE A 629 47.37 2.80 -4.51
CA ILE A 629 47.86 1.58 -3.87
C ILE A 629 49.31 1.27 -4.25
N GLY A 630 49.74 1.57 -5.48
CA GLY A 630 51.06 1.25 -6.01
C GLY A 630 52.23 1.67 -5.11
N PRO A 631 52.27 2.92 -4.60
CA PRO A 631 53.31 3.41 -3.68
C PRO A 631 53.28 2.78 -2.29
N LEU A 632 52.19 2.09 -1.91
CA LEU A 632 51.99 1.52 -0.57
C LEU A 632 52.48 0.08 -0.43
N ARG A 633 52.97 -0.53 -1.52
CA ARG A 633 53.41 -1.92 -1.61
C ARG A 633 54.80 -2.18 -1.04
#